data_AF-C9MVH2-F1
#
_entry.id   AF-C9MVH2-F1
#
_cell.length_a   1.000
_cell.length_b   1.000
_cell.length_c   1.000
_cell.angle_alpha   90.00
_cell.angle_beta   90.00
_cell.angle_gamma   90.00
#
_symmetry.space_group_name_H-M   'P 1'
#
loop_
_entity.id
_entity.type
_entity.pdbx_description
1 polymer ?
#
loop_
_entity_poly.entity_id
_entity_poly.type
_entity_poly.pdbx_seq_one_letter_code
_entity_poly.pdbx_strand_id
1 'polypeptide(L)'
;MKKKIEKLHKNKRFRISYQVIFIFLALYSFVTTLLDLHGDISIFNNPILEFIDVSIYLIFAVDYFIRFTNSDNKLDFIESNIPDLISIIPYYSIFRLFRIF
;
A
#
# COMPACT_ATOMS: atom_id res chain seq x y z
N MET A 1 -13.69 3.38 21.53
CA MET A 1 -13.38 3.09 20.11
C MET A 1 -12.93 1.66 19.84
N LYS A 2 -12.07 1.04 20.68
CA LYS A 2 -11.58 -0.36 20.50
C LYS A 2 -12.69 -1.40 20.23
N LYS A 3 -13.77 -1.41 21.03
CA LYS A 3 -14.89 -2.38 20.90
C LYS A 3 -15.67 -2.33 19.58
N LYS A 4 -15.63 -1.23 18.82
CA LYS A 4 -16.40 -1.09 17.55
C LYS A 4 -15.62 -1.67 16.36
N ILE A 5 -14.29 -1.62 16.40
CA ILE A 5 -13.38 -2.18 15.39
C ILE A 5 -13.32 -3.71 15.50
N GLU A 6 -13.35 -4.25 16.74
CA GLU A 6 -13.43 -5.71 16.98
C GLU A 6 -14.71 -6.33 16.38
N LYS A 7 -15.83 -5.60 16.38
CA LYS A 7 -17.09 -6.08 15.81
C LYS A 7 -17.10 -6.08 14.28
N LEU A 8 -16.35 -5.17 13.65
CA LEU A 8 -16.11 -5.14 12.20
C LEU A 8 -15.24 -6.33 11.75
N HIS A 9 -14.26 -6.74 12.56
CA HIS A 9 -13.42 -7.91 12.33
C HIS A 9 -14.16 -9.25 12.46
N LYS A 10 -15.30 -9.29 13.15
CA LYS A 10 -16.04 -10.55 13.42
C LYS A 10 -16.83 -11.06 12.21
N ASN A 11 -17.05 -10.23 11.19
CA ASN A 11 -17.85 -10.61 10.03
C ASN A 11 -16.95 -11.15 8.91
N LYS A 12 -16.87 -12.47 8.77
CA LYS A 12 -15.99 -13.18 7.81
C LYS A 12 -16.10 -12.62 6.38
N ARG A 13 -17.31 -12.26 5.95
CA ARG A 13 -17.58 -11.65 4.63
C ARG A 13 -16.85 -10.32 4.43
N PHE A 14 -16.86 -9.45 5.43
CA PHE A 14 -16.21 -8.13 5.35
C PHE A 14 -14.69 -8.26 5.23
N ARG A 15 -14.08 -9.19 5.98
CA ARG A 15 -12.64 -9.48 5.88
C ARG A 15 -12.24 -9.98 4.49
N ILE A 16 -13.05 -10.86 3.89
CA ILE A 16 -12.78 -11.37 2.55
C ILE A 16 -12.90 -10.26 1.51
N SER A 17 -13.97 -9.46 1.55
CA SER A 17 -14.12 -8.33 0.61
C SER A 17 -12.98 -7.33 0.74
N TYR A 18 -12.57 -7.01 1.96
CA TYR A 18 -11.41 -6.17 2.24
C TYR A 18 -10.13 -6.71 1.59
N GLN A 19 -9.81 -7.99 1.83
CA GLN A 19 -8.63 -8.64 1.26
C GLN A 19 -8.66 -8.67 -0.27
N VAL A 20 -9.81 -8.98 -0.87
CA VAL A 20 -9.96 -9.00 -2.32
C VAL A 20 -9.71 -7.62 -2.93
N ILE A 21 -10.25 -6.56 -2.33
CA ILE A 21 -10.00 -5.18 -2.78
C ILE A 21 -8.51 -4.84 -2.70
N PHE A 22 -7.85 -5.16 -1.58
CA PHE A 22 -6.42 -4.90 -1.42
C PHE A 22 -5.56 -5.66 -2.44
N ILE A 23 -5.91 -6.92 -2.74
CA ILE A 23 -5.22 -7.70 -3.78
C ILE A 23 -5.36 -7.02 -5.14
N PHE A 24 -6.55 -6.54 -5.50
CA PHE A 24 -6.74 -5.85 -6.77
C PHE A 24 -5.97 -4.53 -6.84
N LEU A 25 -5.96 -3.74 -5.77
CA LEU A 25 -5.18 -2.50 -5.69
C LEU A 25 -3.68 -2.78 -5.80
N ALA A 26 -3.20 -3.83 -5.13
CA ALA A 26 -1.79 -4.20 -5.13
C ALA A 26 -1.37 -4.69 -6.52
N LEU A 27 -2.21 -5.51 -7.16
CA LEU A 27 -1.97 -5.99 -8.51
C LEU A 27 -1.95 -4.85 -9.52
N TYR A 28 -2.90 -3.91 -9.41
CA TYR A 28 -2.92 -2.71 -10.25
C TYR A 28 -1.62 -1.91 -10.11
N SER A 29 -1.24 -1.56 -8.86
CA SER A 29 -0.04 -0.76 -8.58
C SER A 29 1.25 -1.45 -9.04
N PHE A 30 1.33 -2.78 -8.86
CA PHE A 30 2.45 -3.58 -9.34
C PHE A 30 2.57 -3.55 -10.87
N VAL A 31 1.46 -3.77 -11.59
CA VAL A 31 1.46 -3.75 -13.07
C VAL A 31 1.77 -2.37 -13.62
N THR A 32 1.17 -1.29 -13.07
CA THR A 32 1.47 0.08 -13.53
C THR A 32 2.92 0.45 -13.29
N THR A 33 3.48 0.08 -12.13
CA THR A 33 4.89 0.33 -11.83
C THR A 33 5.81 -0.45 -12.78
N LEU A 34 5.49 -1.70 -13.13
CA LEU A 34 6.28 -2.45 -14.12
C LEU A 34 6.23 -1.82 -15.51
N LEU A 35 5.06 -1.35 -15.95
CA LEU A 35 4.91 -0.66 -17.23
C LEU A 35 5.64 0.69 -17.27
N ASP A 36 5.63 1.43 -16.15
CA ASP A 36 6.38 2.69 -15.99
C ASP A 36 7.90 2.45 -16.03
N LEU A 37 8.37 1.38 -15.37
CA LEU A 37 9.77 0.97 -15.41
C LEU A 37 10.23 0.50 -16.80
N HIS A 38 9.35 -0.16 -17.55
CA HIS A 38 9.63 -0.55 -18.94
C HIS A 38 9.58 0.64 -19.91
N GLY A 39 8.95 1.76 -19.50
CA GLY A 39 8.80 2.96 -20.31
C GLY A 39 7.57 2.95 -21.23
N ASP A 40 6.68 1.97 -21.09
CA ASP A 40 5.44 1.86 -21.88
C ASP A 40 4.41 2.92 -21.47
N ILE A 41 4.38 3.26 -20.19
CA ILE A 41 3.58 4.34 -19.64
C ILE A 41 4.48 5.30 -18.87
N SER A 42 3.98 6.49 -18.61
CA SER A 42 4.60 7.41 -17.67
C SER A 42 3.58 7.80 -16.62
N ILE A 43 3.73 7.26 -15.40
CA ILE A 43 2.88 7.62 -14.26
C ILE A 43 3.09 9.11 -13.94
N PHE A 44 4.34 9.56 -13.88
CA PHE A 44 4.68 10.93 -13.53
C PHE A 44 4.24 11.98 -14.55
N ASN A 45 4.38 11.70 -15.85
CA ASN A 45 3.99 12.67 -16.87
C ASN A 45 2.47 12.67 -17.12
N ASN A 46 1.72 11.80 -16.45
CA ASN A 46 0.27 11.73 -16.55
C ASN A 46 -0.38 12.05 -15.19
N PRO A 47 -0.93 13.26 -15.01
CA PRO A 47 -1.44 13.68 -13.70
C PRO A 47 -2.59 12.82 -13.18
N ILE A 48 -3.35 12.15 -14.06
CA ILE A 48 -4.42 11.23 -13.65
C ILE A 48 -3.83 9.94 -13.10
N LEU A 49 -2.84 9.36 -13.79
CA LEU A 49 -2.17 8.13 -13.33
C LEU A 49 -1.39 8.39 -12.05
N GLU A 50 -0.67 9.50 -11.96
CA GLU A 50 0.04 9.92 -10.73
C GLU A 50 -0.94 10.05 -9.57
N PHE A 51 -2.08 10.72 -9.78
CA PHE A 51 -3.08 10.88 -8.74
C PHE A 51 -3.65 9.54 -8.25
N ILE A 52 -3.93 8.60 -9.16
CA ILE A 52 -4.42 7.27 -8.81
C ILE A 52 -3.36 6.51 -8.02
N ASP A 53 -2.11 6.50 -8.49
CA ASP A 53 -1.01 5.77 -7.87
C ASP A 53 -0.73 6.29 -6.45
N VAL A 54 -0.66 7.61 -6.28
CA VAL A 54 -0.52 8.27 -4.97
C VAL A 54 -1.70 7.96 -4.04
N SER A 55 -2.92 7.88 -4.58
CA SER A 55 -4.10 7.52 -3.78
C SER A 55 -4.03 6.08 -3.27
N ILE A 56 -3.61 5.13 -4.11
CA ILE A 56 -3.44 3.72 -3.73
C ILE A 56 -2.34 3.58 -2.68
N TYR A 57 -1.20 4.25 -2.90
CA TYR A 57 -0.12 4.36 -1.94
C TYR A 57 -0.63 4.84 -0.57
N LEU A 58 -1.43 5.91 -0.54
CA LEU A 58 -1.93 6.48 0.71
C LEU A 58 -2.89 5.53 1.43
N ILE A 59 -3.71 4.77 0.69
CA ILE A 59 -4.57 3.72 1.25
C ILE A 59 -3.74 2.65 1.94
N PHE A 60 -2.67 2.15 1.30
CA PHE A 60 -1.78 1.15 1.90
C PHE A 60 -1.03 1.70 3.11
N ALA A 61 -0.53 2.94 3.03
CA ALA A 61 0.17 3.59 4.13
C ALA A 61 -0.73 3.74 5.36
N VAL A 62 -1.95 4.24 5.18
CA VAL A 62 -2.92 4.42 6.28
C VAL A 62 -3.32 3.07 6.87
N ASP A 63 -3.59 2.06 6.05
CA ASP A 63 -3.92 0.73 6.54
C ASP A 63 -2.79 0.11 7.38
N TYR A 64 -1.55 0.15 6.87
CA TYR A 64 -0.41 -0.35 7.62
C TYR A 64 -0.23 0.41 8.93
N PHE A 65 -0.41 1.73 8.94
CA PHE A 65 -0.28 2.53 10.17
C PHE A 65 -1.39 2.21 11.18
N ILE A 66 -2.62 1.96 10.72
CA ILE A 66 -3.71 1.50 11.58
C ILE A 66 -3.38 0.13 12.17
N ARG A 67 -2.86 -0.81 11.37
CA ARG A 67 -2.46 -2.15 11.86
C ARG A 67 -1.26 -2.07 12.81
N PHE A 68 -0.28 -1.24 12.51
CA PHE A 68 0.90 -0.99 13.33
C PHE A 68 0.55 -0.40 14.70
N THR A 69 -0.28 0.66 14.73
CA THR A 69 -0.70 1.31 15.98
C THR A 69 -1.58 0.44 16.87
N ASN A 70 -2.26 -0.55 16.28
CA ASN A 70 -3.07 -1.53 17.01
C ASN A 70 -2.28 -2.79 17.41
N SER A 71 -1.04 -2.96 16.96
CA SER A 71 -0.22 -4.13 17.30
C SER A 71 0.30 -4.05 18.74
N ASP A 72 0.35 -5.19 19.42
CA ASP A 72 0.83 -5.26 20.81
C ASP A 72 2.36 -5.06 20.89
N ASN A 73 3.09 -5.64 19.94
CA ASN A 73 4.54 -5.43 19.79
C ASN A 73 4.85 -4.84 18.42
N LYS A 74 5.40 -3.62 18.44
CA LYS A 74 5.72 -2.84 17.24
C LYS A 74 6.86 -3.45 16.42
N LEU A 75 7.89 -3.99 17.07
CA LEU A 75 9.04 -4.57 16.38
C LEU A 75 8.64 -5.85 15.67
N ASP A 76 7.98 -6.76 16.38
CA ASP A 76 7.46 -8.01 15.82
C ASP A 76 6.47 -7.75 14.68
N PHE A 77 5.65 -6.70 14.78
CA PHE A 77 4.75 -6.31 13.71
C PHE A 77 5.50 -5.88 12.45
N ILE A 78 6.54 -5.04 12.58
CA ILE A 78 7.33 -4.59 11.43
C ILE A 78 8.00 -5.79 10.75
N GLU A 79 8.62 -6.68 11.53
CA GLU A 79 9.31 -7.88 11.01
C GLU A 79 8.35 -8.84 10.30
N SER A 80 7.13 -9.01 10.82
CA SER A 80 6.12 -9.89 10.22
C SER A 80 5.37 -9.26 9.03
N ASN A 81 5.42 -7.94 8.86
CA ASN A 81 4.70 -7.21 7.79
C ASN A 81 5.66 -6.44 6.87
N ILE A 82 6.91 -6.92 6.71
CA ILE A 82 7.89 -6.36 5.76
C ILE A 82 7.32 -6.23 4.33
N PRO A 83 6.60 -7.22 3.76
CA PRO A 83 6.05 -7.08 2.39
C PRO A 83 5.10 -5.89 2.24
N ASP A 84 4.30 -5.59 3.26
CA ASP A 84 3.39 -4.46 3.25
C ASP A 84 4.17 -3.14 3.32
N LEU A 85 5.24 -3.12 4.12
CA LEU A 85 6.14 -1.97 4.20
C LEU A 85 6.82 -1.70 2.85
N ILE A 86 7.29 -2.75 2.17
CA ILE A 86 7.87 -2.65 0.82
C ILE A 86 6.84 -2.13 -0.19
N SER A 87 5.59 -2.57 -0.08
CA SER A 87 4.49 -2.12 -0.97
C SER A 87 4.13 -0.64 -0.76
N ILE A 88 4.42 -0.11 0.43
CA ILE A 88 4.23 1.32 0.77
C ILE A 88 5.48 2.12 0.42
N ILE A 89 6.62 1.53 0.10
CA ILE A 89 7.78 2.31 -0.27
C ILE A 89 7.56 2.88 -1.68
N PRO A 90 7.57 4.22 -1.86
CA PRO A 90 7.43 4.81 -3.18
C PRO A 90 8.74 4.60 -3.91
N TYR A 91 8.83 3.53 -4.69
CA TYR A 91 10.01 3.16 -5.48
C TYR A 91 10.53 4.34 -6.30
N TYR A 92 9.63 5.09 -6.92
CA TYR A 92 9.96 6.28 -7.72
C TYR A 92 10.66 7.41 -6.93
N SER A 93 10.31 7.61 -5.65
CA SER A 93 10.97 8.64 -4.82
C SER A 93 12.35 8.20 -4.34
N ILE A 94 12.53 6.90 -4.04
CA ILE A 94 13.84 6.35 -3.66
C ILE A 94 14.80 6.35 -4.85
N PHE A 95 14.37 5.91 -6.03
CA PHE A 95 15.23 5.92 -7.22
C PHE A 95 15.56 7.34 -7.71
N ARG A 96 14.72 8.35 -7.44
CA ARG A 96 15.08 9.75 -7.66
C ARG A 96 16.16 10.26 -6.72
N LEU A 97 16.10 9.91 -5.43
CA LEU A 97 17.19 10.26 -4.49
C LEU A 97 18.53 9.70 -4.98
N PHE A 98 18.54 8.51 -5.60
CA PHE A 98 19.74 7.94 -6.21
C PHE A 98 20.14 8.58 -7.55
N ARG A 99 19.25 9.27 -8.26
CA ARG A 99 19.56 9.93 -9.55
C ARG A 99 20.14 11.35 -9.38
N ILE A 100 20.09 11.91 -8.17
CA ILE A 100 20.63 13.24 -7.85
C ILE A 100 22.13 13.17 -7.46
N PHE A 101 22.66 11.98 -7.20
CA PHE A 101 24.08 11.75 -6.88
C PHE A 101 24.84 11.10 -8.05
#